data_AF-A0A537B5Z6-F1
#
_entry.id   AF-A0A537B5Z6-F1
#
_cell.length_a   1.000
_cell.length_b   1.000
_cell.length_c   1.000
_cell.angle_alpha   90.00
_cell.angle_beta   90.00
_cell.angle_gamma   90.00
#
_symmetry.space_group_name_H-M   'P 1'
#
loop_
_entity.id
_entity.type
_entity.pdbx_description
1 polymer ?
#
loop_
_entity_poly.entity_id
_entity_poly.type
_entity_poly.pdbx_seq_one_letter_code
_entity_poly.pdbx_strand_id
1 'polypeptide(L)'
;MPLAVWFVAVVAVSFALAYLNSSGWFWIGAGAVVLLAGLGSGAFPMDLFLVLSAIFALCSVVLGVSPLRRLLVSRSLLAWYRGQLPAMSQTEQEAIDAGTVWWDGDLFSGRPDWGKLLAVPRPKLTPEEQSFLDGETEQLCAMVNDWETTQVYQDL
;
A
#
# COMPACT_ATOMS: atom_id res chain seq x y z
N MET A 1 -34.85 23.76 -14.11
CA MET A 1 -33.50 24.08 -14.65
C MET A 1 -33.28 23.27 -15.92
N PRO A 2 -32.52 23.73 -16.92
CA PRO A 2 -32.26 22.90 -18.10
C PRO A 2 -31.45 21.67 -17.69
N LEU A 3 -31.83 20.49 -18.21
CA LEU A 3 -31.18 19.21 -17.92
C LEU A 3 -29.66 19.26 -18.06
N ALA A 4 -29.15 20.06 -19.01
CA ALA A 4 -27.72 20.27 -19.20
C ALA A 4 -27.00 20.84 -17.95
N VAL A 5 -27.59 21.82 -17.27
CA VAL A 5 -27.01 22.40 -16.05
C VAL A 5 -26.97 21.37 -14.92
N TRP A 6 -27.99 20.51 -14.86
CA TRP A 6 -28.06 19.42 -13.90
C TRP A 6 -26.93 18.40 -14.11
N PHE A 7 -26.71 17.95 -15.35
CA PHE A 7 -25.62 17.03 -15.66
C PHE A 7 -24.25 17.64 -15.37
N VAL A 8 -24.03 18.90 -15.74
CA VAL A 8 -22.76 19.59 -15.47
C VAL A 8 -22.49 19.69 -13.97
N ALA A 9 -23.51 20.01 -13.16
CA ALA A 9 -23.37 20.08 -11.71
C ALA A 9 -22.99 18.72 -11.10
N VAL A 10 -23.64 17.63 -11.53
CA VAL A 10 -23.33 16.27 -11.06
C VAL A 10 -21.89 15.87 -11.41
N VAL A 11 -21.46 16.16 -12.63
CA VAL A 11 -20.08 15.87 -13.08
C VAL A 11 -19.09 16.68 -12.25
N ALA A 12 -19.32 17.99 -12.07
CA ALA A 12 -18.44 18.86 -11.30
C ALA A 12 -18.30 18.40 -9.84
N VAL A 13 -19.41 18.07 -9.17
CA VAL A 13 -19.40 17.54 -7.79
C VAL A 13 -18.65 16.22 -7.71
N SER A 14 -18.82 15.33 -8.70
CA SER A 14 -18.09 14.05 -8.75
C SER A 14 -16.58 14.28 -8.90
N PHE A 15 -16.16 15.16 -9.80
CA PHE A 15 -14.74 15.52 -9.94
C PHE A 15 -14.17 16.13 -8.66
N ALA A 16 -14.91 17.01 -7.98
CA ALA A 16 -14.47 17.60 -6.72
C ALA A 16 -14.28 16.54 -5.62
N LEU A 17 -15.23 15.61 -5.46
CA LEU A 17 -15.12 14.53 -4.48
C LEU A 17 -13.95 13.58 -4.77
N ALA A 18 -13.70 13.31 -6.05
CA ALA A 18 -12.57 12.51 -6.49
C ALA A 18 -11.23 13.22 -6.20
N TYR A 19 -11.14 14.52 -6.51
CA TYR A 19 -9.95 15.33 -6.25
C TYR A 19 -9.61 15.40 -4.75
N LEU A 20 -10.63 15.49 -3.90
CA LEU A 20 -10.47 15.54 -2.44
C LEU A 20 -10.22 14.18 -1.79
N ASN A 21 -10.11 13.09 -2.56
CA ASN A 21 -9.96 11.72 -2.06
C ASN A 21 -10.98 11.37 -0.97
N SER A 22 -12.23 11.77 -1.18
CA SER A 22 -13.28 11.69 -0.15
C SER A 22 -13.67 10.25 0.16
N SER A 23 -13.91 9.95 1.43
CA SER A 23 -14.37 8.62 1.87
C SER A 23 -15.69 8.21 1.19
N GLY A 24 -15.91 6.90 1.05
CA GLY A 24 -17.10 6.35 0.36
C GLY A 24 -18.45 6.83 0.91
N TRP A 25 -18.51 7.25 2.18
CA TRP A 25 -19.71 7.82 2.78
C TRP A 25 -20.08 9.18 2.18
N PHE A 26 -19.10 10.01 1.81
CA PHE A 26 -19.36 11.29 1.15
C PHE A 26 -19.91 11.09 -0.26
N TRP A 27 -19.49 10.04 -0.96
CA TRP A 27 -20.05 9.66 -2.27
C TRP A 27 -21.51 9.21 -2.16
N ILE A 28 -21.85 8.43 -1.13
CA ILE A 28 -23.24 8.02 -0.86
C ILE A 28 -24.09 9.25 -0.51
N GLY A 29 -23.58 10.13 0.36
CA GLY A 29 -24.26 11.37 0.73
C GLY A 29 -24.51 12.28 -0.47
N ALA A 30 -23.48 12.53 -1.28
CA ALA A 30 -23.58 13.36 -2.47
C ALA A 30 -24.55 12.77 -3.50
N GLY A 31 -24.52 11.46 -3.73
CA GLY A 31 -25.46 10.78 -4.62
C GLY A 31 -26.92 10.92 -4.16
N ALA A 32 -27.18 10.79 -2.85
CA ALA A 32 -28.51 11.01 -2.28
C ALA A 32 -28.99 12.46 -2.47
N VAL A 33 -28.12 13.44 -2.21
CA VAL A 33 -28.43 14.87 -2.41
C VAL A 33 -28.75 15.17 -3.88
N VAL A 34 -27.96 14.62 -4.81
CA VAL A 34 -28.22 14.74 -6.25
C VAL A 34 -29.60 14.16 -6.58
N LEU A 35 -29.91 12.93 -6.18
CA LEU A 35 -31.21 12.32 -6.49
C LEU A 35 -32.38 13.15 -5.96
N LEU A 36 -32.30 13.63 -4.71
CA LEU A 36 -33.35 14.45 -4.10
C LEU A 36 -33.53 15.81 -4.77
N ALA A 37 -32.44 16.48 -5.15
CA ALA A 37 -32.53 17.75 -5.86
C ALA A 37 -32.97 17.58 -7.33
N GLY A 38 -32.79 16.38 -7.92
CA GLY A 38 -33.36 16.00 -9.21
C GLY A 38 -34.89 15.87 -9.16
N LEU A 39 -35.42 15.34 -8.05
CA LEU A 39 -36.86 15.29 -7.77
C LEU A 39 -37.45 16.69 -7.61
N GLY A 40 -36.82 17.55 -6.80
CA GLY A 40 -37.29 18.92 -6.55
C GLY A 40 -37.23 19.84 -7.79
N SER A 41 -36.34 19.55 -8.74
CA SER A 41 -36.19 20.30 -9.99
C SER A 41 -37.05 19.77 -11.14
N GLY A 42 -37.75 18.65 -10.96
CA GLY A 42 -38.58 18.02 -11.98
C GLY A 42 -37.79 17.45 -13.16
N ALA A 43 -36.52 17.11 -12.97
CA ALA A 43 -35.62 16.69 -14.04
C ALA A 43 -36.03 15.35 -14.70
N PHE A 44 -36.71 14.48 -13.96
CA PHE A 44 -37.10 13.14 -14.41
C PHE A 44 -38.50 12.78 -13.92
N PRO A 45 -39.25 11.91 -14.63
CA PRO A 45 -40.55 11.43 -14.16
C PRO A 45 -40.41 10.61 -12.87
N MET A 46 -41.49 10.58 -12.07
CA MET A 46 -41.50 9.93 -10.75
C MET A 46 -41.11 8.44 -10.83
N ASP A 47 -41.55 7.74 -11.86
CA ASP A 47 -41.25 6.31 -12.04
C ASP A 47 -39.75 6.06 -12.21
N LEU A 48 -39.08 6.92 -12.99
CA LEU A 48 -37.63 6.83 -13.20
C LEU A 48 -36.86 7.17 -11.91
N PHE A 49 -37.34 8.14 -11.13
CA PHE A 49 -36.77 8.47 -9.83
C PHE A 49 -36.84 7.28 -8.87
N LEU A 50 -37.99 6.60 -8.78
CA LEU A 50 -38.16 5.44 -7.91
C LEU A 50 -37.19 4.31 -8.28
N VAL A 51 -37.06 4.00 -9.57
CA VAL A 51 -36.12 2.96 -10.05
C VAL A 51 -34.67 3.33 -9.73
N LEU A 52 -34.26 4.55 -10.05
CA LEU A 52 -32.89 5.01 -9.79
C LEU A 52 -32.57 5.04 -8.30
N SER A 53 -33.51 5.50 -7.47
CA SER A 53 -33.36 5.55 -6.02
C SER A 53 -33.25 4.14 -5.40
N ALA A 54 -34.02 3.18 -5.90
CA ALA A 54 -33.96 1.79 -5.46
C ALA A 54 -32.61 1.15 -5.81
N ILE A 55 -32.13 1.34 -7.05
CA ILE A 55 -30.81 0.86 -7.48
C ILE A 55 -29.70 1.52 -6.66
N PHE A 56 -29.78 2.84 -6.47
CA PHE A 56 -28.80 3.57 -5.68
C PHE A 56 -28.76 3.11 -4.23
N ALA A 57 -29.92 2.90 -3.60
CA ALA A 57 -30.01 2.39 -2.23
C ALA A 57 -29.39 0.99 -2.12
N LEU A 58 -29.71 0.09 -3.05
CA LEU A 58 -29.12 -1.25 -3.10
C LEU A 58 -27.59 -1.20 -3.23
N CYS A 59 -27.08 -0.43 -4.19
CA CYS A 59 -25.64 -0.27 -4.39
C CYS A 59 -24.96 0.37 -3.17
N SER A 60 -25.61 1.36 -2.54
CA SER A 60 -25.09 2.03 -1.33
C SER A 60 -24.97 1.07 -0.16
N VAL A 61 -25.93 0.15 0.02
CA VAL A 61 -25.86 -0.90 1.05
C VAL A 61 -24.74 -1.89 0.72
N VAL A 62 -24.66 -2.36 -0.52
CA VAL A 62 -23.62 -3.31 -0.95
C VAL A 62 -22.21 -2.73 -0.81
N LEU A 63 -22.00 -1.47 -1.19
CA LEU A 63 -20.69 -0.81 -1.19
C LEU A 63 -20.34 -0.14 0.14
N GLY A 64 -21.33 0.32 0.91
CA GLY A 64 -21.14 0.96 2.21
C GLY A 64 -20.82 -0.04 3.32
N VAL A 65 -21.42 -1.23 3.27
CA VAL A 65 -21.19 -2.29 4.25
C VAL A 65 -19.91 -3.05 3.89
N SER A 66 -18.84 -2.76 4.66
CA SER A 66 -17.50 -3.33 4.45
C SER A 66 -17.45 -4.86 4.21
N PRO A 67 -18.11 -5.73 5.00
CA PRO A 67 -18.06 -7.17 4.73
C PRO A 67 -18.74 -7.56 3.41
N LEU A 68 -19.84 -6.91 3.06
CA LEU A 68 -20.59 -7.19 1.84
C LEU A 68 -19.82 -6.72 0.59
N ARG A 69 -19.25 -5.51 0.64
CA ARG A 69 -18.36 -4.97 -0.40
C ARG A 69 -17.17 -5.89 -0.64
N ARG A 70 -16.54 -6.37 0.43
CA ARG A 70 -15.38 -7.26 0.33
C ARG A 70 -15.73 -8.59 -0.33
N LEU A 71 -16.86 -9.19 0.05
CA LEU A 71 -17.28 -10.49 -0.45
C LEU A 71 -17.72 -10.45 -1.92
N LEU A 72 -18.55 -9.47 -2.30
CA LEU A 72 -19.17 -9.42 -3.62
C LEU A 72 -18.33 -8.70 -4.68
N VAL A 73 -17.57 -7.67 -4.27
CA VAL A 73 -16.90 -6.76 -5.21
C VAL A 73 -15.38 -6.89 -5.09
N SER A 74 -14.83 -6.56 -3.91
CA SER A 74 -13.38 -6.42 -3.76
C SER A 74 -12.63 -7.73 -3.97
N ARG A 75 -13.17 -8.87 -3.50
CA ARG A 75 -12.49 -10.17 -3.60
C ARG A 75 -12.32 -10.62 -5.05
N SER A 76 -13.38 -10.50 -5.87
CA SER A 76 -13.35 -10.89 -7.28
C SER A 76 -12.44 -9.97 -8.10
N LEU A 77 -12.52 -8.66 -7.87
CA LEU A 77 -11.63 -7.69 -8.51
C LEU A 77 -10.17 -7.92 -8.14
N LEU A 78 -9.89 -8.19 -6.87
CA LEU A 78 -8.54 -8.48 -6.41
C LEU A 78 -8.00 -9.79 -7.00
N ALA A 79 -8.84 -10.83 -7.11
CA ALA A 79 -8.45 -12.09 -7.73
C ALA A 79 -8.10 -11.90 -9.21
N TRP A 80 -8.91 -11.15 -9.95
CA TRP A 80 -8.64 -10.80 -11.34
C TRP A 80 -7.34 -9.98 -11.47
N TYR A 81 -7.17 -8.95 -10.64
CA TYR A 81 -5.99 -8.09 -10.67
C TYR A 81 -4.71 -8.85 -10.34
N ARG A 82 -4.75 -9.76 -9.36
CA ARG A 82 -3.61 -10.63 -9.01
C ARG A 82 -3.17 -11.52 -10.16
N GLY A 83 -4.08 -11.95 -11.04
CA GLY A 83 -3.73 -12.71 -12.23
C GLY A 83 -2.95 -11.90 -13.28
N GLN A 84 -3.07 -10.57 -13.24
CA GLN A 84 -2.40 -9.66 -14.18
C GLN A 84 -1.09 -9.11 -13.63
N LEU A 85 -0.83 -9.26 -12.33
CA LEU A 85 0.41 -8.82 -11.72
C LEU A 85 1.55 -9.78 -12.11
N PRO A 86 2.72 -9.26 -12.49
CA PRO A 86 3.88 -10.10 -12.68
C PRO A 86 4.22 -10.81 -11.36
N ALA A 87 4.68 -12.06 -11.47
CA ALA A 87 5.23 -12.76 -10.32
C ALA A 87 6.44 -11.98 -9.79
N MET A 88 6.50 -11.82 -8.47
CA MET A 88 7.65 -11.20 -7.79
C MET A 88 8.91 -11.98 -8.17
N SER A 89 9.95 -11.28 -8.62
CA SER A 89 11.21 -11.94 -8.94
C SER A 89 11.87 -12.48 -7.68
N GLN A 90 12.68 -13.54 -7.80
CA GLN A 90 13.37 -14.13 -6.66
C GLN A 90 14.26 -13.11 -5.94
N THR A 91 14.90 -12.21 -6.69
CA THR A 91 15.75 -11.15 -6.14
C THR A 91 14.96 -10.02 -5.47
N GLU A 92 13.79 -9.63 -6.00
CA GLU A 92 12.91 -8.68 -5.30
C GLU A 92 12.35 -9.29 -4.02
N GLN A 93 12.00 -10.58 -4.06
CA GLN A 93 11.49 -11.28 -2.90
C GLN A 93 12.56 -11.42 -1.83
N GLU A 94 13.78 -11.79 -2.21
CA GLU A 94 14.95 -11.75 -1.33
C GLU A 94 15.21 -10.34 -0.81
N ALA A 95 15.03 -9.27 -1.58
CA ALA A 95 15.20 -7.90 -1.09
C ALA A 95 14.13 -7.47 -0.06
N ILE A 96 12.89 -7.97 -0.21
CA ILE A 96 11.81 -7.72 0.76
C ILE A 96 11.95 -8.62 2.00
N ASP A 97 12.32 -9.88 1.81
CA ASP A 97 12.49 -10.90 2.86
C ASP A 97 13.79 -10.69 3.65
N ALA A 98 14.86 -10.17 3.02
CA ALA A 98 16.07 -9.66 3.67
C ALA A 98 15.77 -8.49 4.62
N GLY A 99 14.54 -7.99 4.55
CA GLY A 99 13.95 -7.27 5.65
C GLY A 99 14.05 -5.78 5.47
N THR A 100 12.95 -5.15 5.85
CA THR A 100 12.86 -3.75 6.20
C THR A 100 14.08 -3.29 6.98
N VAL A 101 14.56 -2.10 6.61
CA VAL A 101 15.39 -1.19 7.40
C VAL A 101 15.31 -1.50 8.92
N TRP A 102 16.38 -2.09 9.47
CA TRP A 102 16.43 -2.66 10.84
C TRP A 102 16.74 -1.56 11.87
N TRP A 103 18.01 -1.37 12.25
CA TRP A 103 18.43 -0.22 13.07
C TRP A 103 18.72 1.02 12.23
N ASP A 104 19.11 0.82 10.97
CA ASP A 104 19.40 1.86 9.98
C ASP A 104 18.15 2.67 9.63
N GLY A 105 16.98 2.02 9.61
CA GLY A 105 15.70 2.69 9.36
C GLY A 105 15.32 3.68 10.42
N ASP A 106 15.51 3.29 11.68
CA ASP A 106 15.28 4.18 12.82
C ASP A 106 16.24 5.35 12.77
N LEU A 107 17.51 5.11 12.43
CA LEU A 107 18.51 6.16 12.33
C LEU A 107 18.21 7.17 11.21
N PHE A 108 17.76 6.68 10.04
CA PHE A 108 17.42 7.52 8.89
C PHE A 108 16.00 8.14 8.94
N SER A 109 15.18 7.79 9.93
CA SER A 109 13.84 8.36 10.13
C SER A 109 13.84 9.83 10.57
N GLY A 110 14.99 10.38 10.97
CA GLY A 110 15.13 11.72 11.53
C GLY A 110 14.68 11.87 13.00
N ARG A 111 14.10 10.81 13.58
CA ARG A 111 13.71 10.72 15.00
C ARG A 111 13.96 9.31 15.56
N PRO A 112 15.23 8.88 15.67
CA PRO A 112 15.57 7.54 16.17
C PRO A 112 15.12 7.31 17.61
N ASP A 113 14.58 6.12 17.88
CA ASP A 113 14.35 5.63 19.24
C ASP A 113 15.64 5.06 19.84
N TRP A 114 16.34 5.90 20.61
CA TRP A 114 17.59 5.50 21.27
C TRP A 114 17.41 4.41 22.33
N GLY A 115 16.24 4.32 22.97
CA GLY A 115 15.95 3.28 23.96
C GLY A 115 15.94 1.90 23.32
N LYS A 116 15.31 1.79 22.14
CA LYS A 116 15.30 0.58 21.32
C LYS A 116 16.71 0.21 20.85
N LEU A 117 17.48 1.16 20.34
CA LEU A 117 18.83 0.91 19.81
C LEU A 117 19.81 0.43 20.90
N LEU A 118 19.75 1.04 22.09
CA LEU A 118 20.61 0.68 23.21
C LEU A 118 20.19 -0.62 23.92
N ALA A 119 18.94 -1.07 23.72
CA ALA A 119 18.44 -2.32 24.26
C ALA A 119 18.91 -3.55 23.48
N VAL A 120 19.50 -3.38 22.30
CA VAL A 120 20.04 -4.49 21.50
C VAL A 120 21.15 -5.18 22.30
N PRO A 121 21.03 -6.49 22.61
CA PRO A 121 22.03 -7.18 23.40
C PRO A 121 23.35 -7.24 22.63
N ARG A 122 24.46 -7.14 23.37
CA ARG A 122 25.77 -7.36 22.77
C ARG A 122 25.85 -8.78 22.21
N PRO A 123 26.18 -8.96 20.92
CA PRO A 123 26.41 -10.29 20.39
C PRO A 123 27.54 -10.95 21.18
N LYS A 124 27.33 -12.19 21.58
CA LYS A 124 28.34 -13.03 22.24
C LYS A 124 28.59 -14.22 21.34
N LEU A 125 29.85 -14.43 21.03
CA LEU A 125 30.28 -15.60 20.27
C LEU A 125 30.30 -16.83 21.18
N THR A 126 29.98 -17.99 20.60
CA THR A 126 30.21 -19.27 21.27
C THR A 126 31.71 -19.52 21.39
N PRO A 127 32.16 -20.41 22.30
CA PRO A 127 33.57 -20.80 22.39
C PRO A 127 34.12 -21.33 21.07
N GLU A 128 33.31 -22.08 20.32
CA GLU A 128 33.66 -22.61 19.01
C GLU A 128 33.85 -21.49 17.98
N GLU A 129 32.91 -20.54 17.91
CA GLU A 129 33.00 -19.37 17.01
C GLU A 129 34.22 -18.50 17.32
N GLN A 130 34.50 -18.27 18.61
CA GLN A 130 35.67 -17.50 19.03
C GLN A 130 36.97 -18.22 18.64
N SER A 131 37.03 -19.55 18.81
CA SER A 131 38.21 -20.33 18.43
C SER A 131 38.46 -20.34 16.91
N PHE A 132 37.39 -20.32 16.11
CA PHE A 132 37.48 -20.22 14.66
C PHE A 132 38.03 -18.86 14.21
N LEU A 133 37.58 -17.77 14.86
CA LEU A 133 38.10 -16.43 14.58
C LEU A 133 39.57 -16.29 14.99
N ASP A 134 39.94 -16.75 16.17
CA ASP A 134 41.29 -16.59 16.70
C ASP A 134 42.32 -17.55 16.06
N GLY A 135 41.86 -18.60 15.38
CA GLY A 135 42.70 -19.62 14.76
C GLY A 135 42.67 -19.57 13.23
N GLU A 136 41.62 -20.16 12.65
CA GLU A 136 41.52 -20.37 11.20
C GLU A 136 41.40 -19.06 10.43
N THR A 137 40.65 -18.09 10.97
CA THR A 137 40.48 -16.78 10.34
C THR A 137 41.79 -15.98 10.36
N GLU A 138 42.51 -15.98 11.50
CA GLU A 138 43.81 -15.31 11.60
C GLU A 138 44.85 -15.94 10.66
N GLN A 139 44.84 -17.28 10.52
CA GLN A 139 45.71 -17.98 9.58
C GLN A 139 45.40 -17.59 8.13
N LEU A 140 44.12 -17.47 7.76
CA LEU A 140 43.71 -17.00 6.44
C LEU A 140 44.18 -15.56 6.20
N CYS A 141 43.96 -14.65 7.16
CA CYS A 141 44.41 -13.27 7.07
C CYS A 141 45.92 -13.16 6.87
N ALA A 142 46.71 -14.03 7.54
CA ALA A 142 48.16 -14.06 7.38
C ALA A 142 48.64 -14.59 6.01
N MET A 143 47.81 -15.33 5.29
CA MET A 143 48.10 -15.81 3.93
C MET A 143 47.83 -14.75 2.85
N VAL A 144 47.02 -13.74 3.16
CA VAL A 144 46.60 -12.72 2.19
C VAL A 144 47.50 -11.49 2.30
N ASN A 145 48.02 -11.03 1.16
CA ASN A 145 48.78 -9.78 1.07
C ASN A 145 47.94 -8.74 0.32
N ASP A 146 47.53 -7.70 1.05
CA ASP A 146 46.69 -6.61 0.52
C ASP A 146 47.26 -5.96 -0.75
N TRP A 147 48.57 -5.68 -0.77
CA TRP A 147 49.22 -5.09 -1.93
C TRP A 147 49.17 -6.02 -3.14
N GLU A 148 49.41 -7.32 -2.94
CA GLU A 148 49.40 -8.30 -4.02
C GLU A 148 47.99 -8.49 -4.58
N THR A 149 46.98 -8.60 -3.72
CA THR A 149 45.58 -8.70 -4.11
C THR A 149 45.13 -7.50 -4.95
N THR A 150 45.41 -6.27 -4.53
CA THR A 150 44.95 -5.08 -5.26
C THR A 150 45.81 -4.75 -6.49
N GLN A 151 47.14 -4.90 -6.42
CA GLN A 151 48.05 -4.43 -7.48
C GLN A 151 48.42 -5.50 -8.51
N VAL A 152 48.49 -6.78 -8.10
CA VAL A 152 48.84 -7.87 -9.01
C VAL A 152 47.58 -8.55 -9.52
N TYR A 153 46.67 -8.91 -8.62
CA TYR A 153 45.46 -9.68 -8.97
C TYR A 153 44.24 -8.81 -9.30
N GLN A 154 44.27 -7.50 -9.00
CA GLN A 154 43.19 -6.56 -9.30
C GLN A 154 41.83 -6.98 -8.71
N ASP A 155 41.86 -7.45 -7.46
CA ASP A 155 40.67 -7.92 -6.71
C ASP A 155 39.94 -9.12 -7.36
N LEU A 156 40.65 -9.91 -8.19
CA LEU A 156 40.17 -11.19 -8.76
C LEU A 156 40.53 -12.40 -7.91
#